data_AF-W1XUC5-F1
#
_entry.id   AF-W1XUC5-F1
#
_cell.length_a   1.000
_cell.length_b   1.000
_cell.length_c   1.000
_cell.angle_alpha   90.00
_cell.angle_beta   90.00
_cell.angle_gamma   90.00
#
_symmetry.space_group_name_H-M   'P 1'
#
loop_
_entity.id
_entity.type
_entity.pdbx_description
1 polymer ?
#
loop_
_entity_poly.entity_id
_entity_poly.type
_entity_poly.pdbx_seq_one_letter_code
_entity_poly.pdbx_strand_id
1 'polypeptide(L)'
;LTGFKFIGEKIHEFETQHNHTYMLGFEESFGYLIKPFVRDKDAIQAVLIVAEIAAYYRSRGMTLADGIEEIYKQYGYFAEKTISVTLSG
;
A
#
# COMPACT_ATOMS: atom_id res chain seq x y z
N LEU A 1 10.55 14.27 -10.58
CA LEU A 1 9.99 13.03 -11.13
C LEU A 1 9.48 12.22 -9.94
N THR A 2 8.17 12.01 -9.80
CA THR A 2 7.61 10.97 -8.92
C THR A 2 8.13 9.59 -9.36
N GLY A 3 8.12 8.62 -8.46
CA GLY A 3 8.45 7.25 -8.83
C GLY A 3 8.99 6.41 -7.69
N PHE A 4 8.71 5.11 -7.81
CA PHE A 4 9.04 4.08 -6.84
C PHE A 4 10.53 4.01 -6.46
N LYS A 5 11.43 4.58 -7.28
CA LYS A 5 12.87 4.68 -6.99
C LYS A 5 13.20 5.28 -5.62
N PHE A 6 12.41 6.24 -5.13
CA PHE A 6 12.67 6.85 -3.81
C PHE A 6 12.32 5.89 -2.66
N ILE A 7 11.31 5.03 -2.85
CA ILE A 7 11.00 3.95 -1.90
C ILE A 7 12.15 2.94 -1.91
N GLY A 8 12.66 2.58 -3.09
CA GLY A 8 13.83 1.71 -3.24
C GLY A 8 15.08 2.27 -2.57
N GLU A 9 15.34 3.57 -2.71
CA GLU A 9 16.46 4.27 -2.05
C GLU A 9 16.32 4.22 -0.52
N LYS A 10 15.12 4.44 0.02
CA LYS A 10 14.87 4.33 1.46
C LYS A 10 15.03 2.92 2.00
N ILE A 11 14.59 1.91 1.25
CA ILE A 11 14.86 0.51 1.60
C ILE A 11 16.37 0.28 1.73
N HIS A 12 17.14 0.73 0.74
CA HIS A 12 18.59 0.57 0.76
C HIS A 12 19.27 1.32 1.93
N GLU A 13 18.83 2.55 2.21
CA GLU A 13 19.30 3.33 3.35
C GLU A 13 19.04 2.60 4.67
N PHE A 14 17.82 2.08 4.87
CA PHE A 14 17.44 1.37 6.10
C PHE A 14 18.21 0.07 6.28
N GLU A 15 18.41 -0.69 5.22
CA GLU A 15 19.21 -1.92 5.23
C GLU A 15 20.68 -1.64 5.52
N THR A 16 21.24 -0.55 4.99
CA THR A 16 22.65 -0.19 5.16
C THR A 16 22.93 0.38 6.54
N GLN A 17 22.04 1.22 7.06
CA GLN A 17 22.20 1.88 8.35
C GLN A 17 21.68 1.05 9.52
N HIS A 18 20.89 0.01 9.24
CA HIS A 18 20.25 -0.84 10.26
C HIS A 18 19.43 -0.05 11.30
N ASN A 19 18.84 1.09 10.90
CA ASN A 19 18.16 2.01 11.82
C ASN A 19 16.63 1.97 11.73
N HIS A 20 16.07 1.32 10.72
CA HIS A 20 14.63 1.19 10.53
C HIS A 20 14.27 -0.20 10.00
N THR A 21 13.03 -0.60 10.26
CA THR A 21 12.41 -1.77 9.63
C THR A 21 11.43 -1.27 8.57
N TYR A 22 11.61 -1.75 7.34
CA TYR A 22 10.66 -1.49 6.27
C TYR A 22 9.31 -2.16 6.57
N MET A 23 8.23 -1.38 6.45
CA MET A 23 6.87 -1.84 6.75
C MET A 23 6.02 -2.02 5.48
N LEU A 24 5.93 -0.97 4.65
CA LEU A 24 5.11 -0.90 3.45
C LEU A 24 5.55 0.29 2.61
N GLY A 25 5.54 0.15 1.28
CA GLY A 25 5.68 1.26 0.34
C GLY A 25 4.54 1.21 -0.67
N PHE A 26 3.95 2.36 -0.96
CA PHE A 26 2.86 2.44 -1.94
C PHE A 26 2.79 3.79 -2.65
N GLU A 27 2.12 3.81 -3.80
CA GLU A 27 1.77 5.01 -4.57
C GLU A 27 0.27 4.97 -4.93
N GLU A 28 -0.37 6.14 -5.06
CA GLU A 28 -1.80 6.27 -5.44
C GLU A 28 -2.14 5.57 -6.77
N SER A 29 -1.16 5.46 -7.68
CA SER A 29 -1.25 4.74 -8.96
C SER A 29 -1.26 3.20 -8.85
N PHE A 30 -1.82 2.66 -7.77
CA PHE A 30 -1.98 1.22 -7.50
C PHE A 30 -0.66 0.44 -7.38
N GLY A 31 0.42 1.09 -6.96
CA GLY A 31 1.71 0.43 -6.72
C GLY A 31 1.90 0.10 -5.25
N TYR A 32 2.23 -1.15 -4.92
CA TYR A 32 2.47 -1.61 -3.55
C TYR A 32 3.70 -2.51 -3.46
N LEU A 33 4.41 -2.44 -2.34
CA LEU A 33 5.48 -3.35 -1.95
C LEU A 33 5.38 -3.63 -0.45
N ILE A 34 5.15 -4.90 -0.09
CA ILE A 34 4.89 -5.32 1.29
C ILE A 34 6.19 -5.78 1.95
N LYS A 35 7.03 -6.49 1.20
CA LYS A 35 8.33 -7.00 1.63
C LYS A 35 9.42 -6.53 0.67
N PRO A 36 10.57 -6.07 1.18
CA PRO A 36 11.60 -5.46 0.37
C PRO A 36 12.53 -6.53 -0.24
N PHE A 37 12.02 -7.67 -0.69
CA PHE A 37 12.87 -8.65 -1.41
C PHE A 37 12.98 -8.32 -2.90
N VAL A 38 12.05 -7.53 -3.43
CA VAL A 38 12.20 -6.82 -4.71
C VAL A 38 12.44 -5.33 -4.44
N ARG A 39 12.88 -4.59 -5.46
CA ARG A 39 13.11 -3.13 -5.41
C ARG A 39 12.08 -2.36 -6.26
N ASP A 40 10.97 -3.00 -6.59
CA ASP A 40 9.88 -2.47 -7.41
C ASP A 40 8.52 -2.90 -6.84
N LYS A 41 7.43 -2.44 -7.43
CA LYS A 41 6.06 -2.83 -7.10
C LYS A 41 5.86 -4.35 -7.28
N ASP A 42 5.08 -4.95 -6.40
CA ASP A 42 4.76 -6.37 -6.46
C ASP A 42 3.27 -6.62 -6.17
N ALA A 43 2.51 -6.84 -7.24
CA ALA A 43 1.08 -7.12 -7.15
C ALA A 43 0.76 -8.48 -6.51
N ILE A 44 1.68 -9.46 -6.61
CA ILE A 44 1.46 -10.80 -6.03
C ILE A 44 1.53 -10.72 -4.50
N GLN A 45 2.47 -9.95 -3.96
CA GLN A 45 2.51 -9.66 -2.52
C GLN A 45 1.23 -8.95 -2.05
N ALA A 46 0.75 -7.96 -2.81
CA ALA A 46 -0.47 -7.23 -2.45
C ALA A 46 -1.71 -8.15 -2.45
N VAL A 47 -1.88 -8.99 -3.49
CA VAL A 47 -3.00 -9.94 -3.57
C VAL A 47 -2.96 -10.94 -2.42
N LEU A 48 -1.78 -11.45 -2.07
CA LEU A 48 -1.64 -12.39 -0.95
C LEU A 48 -2.11 -11.77 0.37
N ILE A 49 -1.67 -10.54 0.67
CA ILE A 49 -2.09 -9.84 1.88
C ILE A 49 -3.59 -9.54 1.87
N VAL A 50 -4.16 -9.11 0.74
CA VAL A 50 -5.61 -8.87 0.65
C VAL A 50 -6.39 -10.17 0.87
N ALA A 51 -5.91 -11.30 0.34
CA ALA A 51 -6.53 -12.61 0.58
C ALA A 51 -6.47 -13.01 2.07
N GLU A 52 -5.36 -12.74 2.74
CA GLU A 52 -5.20 -12.97 4.18
C GLU A 52 -6.16 -12.09 5.01
N ILE A 53 -6.26 -10.79 4.69
CA ILE A 53 -7.20 -9.87 5.33
C ILE A 53 -8.65 -10.35 5.12
N ALA A 54 -8.99 -10.78 3.90
CA ALA A 54 -10.31 -11.32 3.59
C ALA A 54 -10.61 -12.59 4.40
N ALA A 55 -9.64 -13.50 4.54
CA ALA A 55 -9.78 -14.69 5.36
C ALA A 55 -9.96 -14.35 6.84
N TYR A 56 -9.21 -13.39 7.36
CA TYR A 56 -9.31 -12.91 8.74
C TYR A 56 -10.72 -12.38 9.04
N TYR A 57 -11.24 -11.44 8.24
CA TYR A 57 -12.60 -10.92 8.45
C TYR A 57 -13.67 -11.99 8.26
N ARG A 58 -13.50 -12.87 7.25
CA ARG A 58 -14.44 -13.98 7.04
C ARG A 58 -14.51 -14.91 8.24
N SER A 59 -13.40 -15.19 8.93
CA SER A 59 -13.40 -16.00 10.16
C SER A 59 -14.18 -15.38 11.32
N ARG A 60 -14.45 -14.06 11.24
CA ARG A 60 -15.25 -13.29 12.21
C ARG A 60 -16.70 -13.08 11.75
N GLY A 61 -17.11 -13.71 10.64
CA GLY A 61 -18.43 -13.50 10.03
C GLY A 61 -18.57 -12.13 9.35
N MET A 62 -17.46 -11.49 9.01
CA MET A 62 -17.41 -10.14 8.44
C MET A 62 -16.91 -10.16 6.99
N THR A 63 -17.21 -9.11 6.27
CA THR A 63 -16.70 -8.83 4.92
C THR A 63 -15.53 -7.82 4.96
N LEU A 64 -14.83 -7.66 3.84
CA LEU A 64 -13.83 -6.59 3.70
C LEU A 64 -14.47 -5.20 3.85
N ALA A 65 -15.73 -5.03 3.40
CA ALA A 65 -16.45 -3.76 3.54
C ALA A 65 -16.69 -3.43 5.02
N ASP A 66 -17.04 -4.41 5.84
CA ASP A 66 -17.18 -4.23 7.29
C ASP A 66 -15.84 -3.81 7.92
N GLY A 67 -14.73 -4.42 7.48
CA GLY A 67 -13.40 -4.04 7.93
C GLY A 67 -13.01 -2.60 7.56
N ILE A 68 -13.35 -2.15 6.36
CA ILE A 68 -13.14 -0.75 5.95
C ILE A 68 -13.99 0.20 6.80
N GLU A 69 -15.23 -0.16 7.09
CA GLU A 69 -16.11 0.62 7.95
C GLU A 69 -15.58 0.73 9.39
N GLU A 70 -14.99 -0.33 9.94
CA GLU A 70 -14.30 -0.30 11.24
C GLU A 70 -13.13 0.70 11.23
N ILE A 71 -12.31 0.68 10.17
CA ILE A 71 -11.20 1.63 9.99
C ILE A 71 -11.72 3.07 9.94
N TYR A 72 -12.79 3.34 9.19
CA TYR A 72 -13.37 4.67 9.10
C TYR A 72 -13.99 5.14 10.41
N LYS A 73 -14.66 4.26 11.16
CA LYS A 73 -15.17 4.59 12.50
C LYS A 73 -14.06 4.94 13.48
N GLN A 74 -12.91 4.27 13.37
CA GLN A 74 -11.80 4.47 14.29
C GLN A 74 -10.97 5.73 13.96
N TYR A 75 -10.69 5.98 12.67
CA TYR A 75 -9.72 7.00 12.25
C TYR A 75 -10.34 8.17 11.46
N GLY A 76 -11.64 8.09 11.14
CA GLY A 76 -12.32 9.06 10.30
C GLY A 76 -12.24 8.71 8.81
N TYR A 77 -12.84 9.59 8.00
CA TYR A 77 -12.98 9.40 6.55
C TYR A 77 -11.97 10.26 5.80
N PHE A 78 -11.45 9.72 4.69
CA PHE A 78 -10.62 10.43 3.73
C PHE A 78 -11.21 10.27 2.34
N ALA A 79 -11.24 11.36 1.57
CA ALA A 79 -11.74 11.37 0.20
C ALA A 79 -10.74 12.10 -0.70
N GLU A 80 -10.42 11.49 -1.83
CA GLU A 80 -9.48 12.00 -2.82
C GLU A 80 -10.09 11.92 -4.23
N LYS A 81 -9.72 12.87 -5.09
CA LYS A 81 -10.15 12.90 -6.49
C LYS A 81 -9.03 13.41 -7.39
N THR A 82 -8.57 12.55 -8.29
CA THR A 82 -7.59 12.90 -9.33
C THR A 82 -8.31 13.58 -10.51
N ILE A 83 -7.87 14.80 -10.87
CA ILE A 83 -8.39 15.56 -12.03
C ILE A 83 -7.35 15.53 -13.14
N SER A 84 -7.63 14.80 -14.21
CA SER A 84 -6.76 14.74 -15.39
C SER A 84 -7.12 15.85 -16.38
N VAL A 85 -6.15 16.71 -16.70
CA VAL A 85 -6.28 17.75 -17.74
C VAL A 85 -5.35 17.40 -18.88
N THR A 86 -5.92 17.06 -20.04
CA THR A 86 -5.17 16.80 -21.25
C THR A 86 -5.07 18.09 -22.07
N LEU A 87 -3.86 18.55 -22.33
CA LEU A 87 -3.60 19.71 -23.20
C LEU A 87 -3.15 19.19 -24.57
N SER A 88 -3.72 19.74 -25.65
CA SER A 88 -3.21 19.54 -27.00
C SER A 88 -1.87 20.27 -27.12
N GLY A 89 -0.79 19.51 -27.24
CA GLY A 89 0.53 20.00 -27.65
C GLY A 89 0.61 20.21 -29.16
#